data_AF-A0A971C7G5-F1
#
_entry.id   AF-A0A971C7G5-F1
#
_cell.length_a   1.000
_cell.length_b   1.000
_cell.length_c   1.000
_cell.angle_alpha   90.00
_cell.angle_beta   90.00
_cell.angle_gamma   90.00
#
_symmetry.space_group_name_H-M   'P 1'
#
loop_
_entity.id
_entity.type
_entity.pdbx_description
1 polymer ?
#
loop_
_entity_poly.entity_id
_entity_poly.type
_entity_poly.pdbx_seq_one_letter_code
_entity_poly.pdbx_strand_id
1 'polypeptide(L)' 'KGEKAGVFRDEQNSLHVVSTKCQHMGCQLAWNPEERSWDCPCHGSRFDIDGEVISGPAVKPLDNH' A
#
# COMPACT_ATOMS: atom_id res chain seq x y z
N LYS A 1 14.84 -15.81 -0.19
CA LYS A 1 14.50 -14.53 -0.87
C LYS A 1 13.56 -13.77 0.05
N GLY A 2 13.77 -12.47 0.27
CA GLY A 2 12.89 -11.65 1.09
C GLY A 2 11.80 -10.97 0.25
N GLU A 3 10.68 -10.65 0.89
CA GLU A 3 9.60 -9.85 0.32
C GLU A 3 9.72 -8.40 0.81
N LYS A 4 9.28 -7.44 0.00
CA LYS A 4 9.33 -6.02 0.35
C LYS A 4 8.04 -5.62 1.07
N ALA A 5 8.18 -5.09 2.28
CA ALA A 5 7.09 -4.53 3.06
C ALA A 5 7.09 -3.00 3.03
N GLY A 6 5.89 -2.42 3.04
CA GLY A 6 5.63 -1.02 3.34
C GLY A 6 5.30 -0.91 4.81
N VAL A 7 5.91 0.06 5.50
CA VAL A 7 5.74 0.26 6.94
C VAL A 7 5.35 1.70 7.19
N PHE A 8 4.21 1.90 7.83
CA PHE A 8 3.80 3.20 8.36
C PHE A 8 3.67 3.11 9.89
N ARG A 9 4.13 4.15 10.60
CA ARG A 9 3.94 4.27 12.05
C ARG A 9 2.96 5.40 12.31
N ASP A 10 1.86 5.09 12.98
CA ASP A 10 0.84 6.08 13.33
C ASP A 10 1.27 6.95 14.53
N GLU A 11 0.41 7.90 14.89
CA GLU A 11 0.62 8.81 16.02
C GLU A 11 0.56 8.10 17.39
N GLN A 12 0.02 6.88 17.43
CA GLN A 12 -0.11 6.04 18.62
C GLN A 12 1.06 5.04 18.75
N ASN A 13 2.04 5.09 17.85
CA ASN A 13 3.16 4.16 17.70
C ASN A 13 2.77 2.74 17.23
N SER A 14 1.58 2.54 16.69
CA SER A 14 1.20 1.30 16.00
C SER A 14 1.92 1.22 14.65
N LEU A 15 2.34 0.01 14.27
CA LEU A 15 2.93 -0.26 12.96
C LEU A 15 1.88 -0.87 12.04
N HIS A 16 1.69 -0.25 10.88
CA HIS A 16 0.92 -0.79 9.77
C HIS A 16 1.90 -1.35 8.76
N VAL A 17 1.85 -2.66 8.55
CA VAL A 17 2.81 -3.39 7.71
C VAL A 17 2.05 -4.10 6.59
N VAL A 18 2.28 -3.66 5.36
CA VAL A 18 1.57 -4.14 4.17
C VAL A 18 2.54 -4.55 3.08
N SER A 19 2.10 -5.42 2.18
CA SER A 19 2.82 -5.75 0.96
C SER A 19 2.90 -4.52 0.06
N THR A 20 4.08 -4.23 -0.48
CA THR A 20 4.24 -3.13 -1.45
C THR A 20 3.97 -3.56 -2.90
N LYS A 21 3.33 -4.71 -3.09
CA LYS A 21 2.95 -5.25 -4.40
C LYS A 21 1.48 -4.92 -4.68
N CYS A 22 1.25 -4.09 -5.69
CA CYS A 22 -0.10 -3.72 -6.12
C CYS A 22 -0.93 -4.96 -6.49
N GLN A 23 -2.14 -5.09 -5.94
CA GLN A 23 -3.05 -6.21 -6.21
C GLN A 23 -3.72 -6.17 -7.58
N HIS A 24 -3.48 -5.13 -8.39
CA HIS A 24 -3.90 -5.11 -9.79
C HIS A 24 -3.05 -6.08 -10.63
N MET A 25 -1.77 -5.76 -10.84
CA MET A 25 -0.86 -6.53 -11.69
C MET A 25 0.56 -6.63 -11.12
N GLY A 26 0.74 -6.33 -9.83
CA GLY A 26 1.98 -6.58 -9.12
C GLY A 26 3.06 -5.49 -9.23
N CYS A 27 2.74 -4.30 -9.74
CA CYS A 27 3.67 -3.17 -9.68
C CYS A 27 4.07 -2.83 -8.25
N GLN A 28 5.29 -2.34 -8.06
CA GLN A 28 5.76 -1.79 -6.79
C GLN A 28 5.01 -0.48 -6.47
N LEU A 29 4.46 -0.38 -5.27
CA LEU A 29 3.81 0.83 -4.77
C LEU A 29 4.85 1.85 -4.27
N ALA A 30 4.49 3.13 -4.37
CA ALA A 30 5.21 4.25 -3.79
C ALA A 30 4.42 4.84 -2.61
N TRP A 31 5.11 5.30 -1.58
CA TRP A 31 4.47 5.99 -0.45
C TRP A 31 4.19 7.45 -0.80
N ASN A 32 2.97 7.90 -0.55
CA ASN A 32 2.55 9.29 -0.63
C ASN A 32 2.31 9.84 0.80
N PRO A 33 3.24 10.65 1.35
CA PRO A 33 3.13 11.14 2.71
C PRO A 33 2.06 12.23 2.90
N GLU A 34 1.68 12.93 1.83
CA GLU A 34 0.68 14.01 1.91
C GLU A 34 -0.72 13.44 2.13
N GLU A 35 -1.03 12.33 1.45
CA GLU A 35 -2.34 11.67 1.55
C GLU A 35 -2.32 10.40 2.41
N ARG A 36 -1.15 10.02 2.95
CA ARG A 36 -0.93 8.79 3.73
C ARG A 36 -1.42 7.55 2.98
N SER A 37 -1.02 7.43 1.71
CA SER A 37 -1.45 6.34 0.82
C SER A 37 -0.28 5.64 0.13
N TRP A 38 -0.50 4.38 -0.23
CA TRP A 38 0.35 3.63 -1.15
C TRP A 38 -0.20 3.77 -2.57
N ASP A 39 0.55 4.45 -3.43
CA ASP A 39 0.13 4.79 -4.78
C ASP A 39 0.85 3.94 -5.81
N CYS A 40 0.08 3.35 -6.73
CA CYS A 40 0.61 2.55 -7.83
C CYS A 40 0.93 3.46 -9.04
N PRO A 41 2.20 3.66 -9.39
CA PRO A 41 2.59 4.57 -10.48
C PRO A 41 2.21 4.03 -11.86
N CYS A 42 1.84 2.75 -11.98
CA CYS A 42 1.51 2.14 -13.26
C CYS A 42 0.12 2.55 -13.77
N HIS A 43 -0.91 2.48 -12.91
CA HIS A 43 -2.31 2.67 -13.32
C HIS A 43 -3.14 3.44 -12.30
N GLY A 44 -2.52 4.00 -11.25
CA GLY A 44 -3.19 4.89 -10.31
C GLY A 44 -4.04 4.22 -9.23
N SER A 45 -3.91 2.89 -9.00
CA SER A 45 -4.51 2.28 -7.81
C SER A 45 -3.91 2.87 -6.55
N ARG A 46 -4.75 3.16 -5.56
CA ARG A 46 -4.35 3.77 -4.29
C ARG A 46 -4.87 2.94 -3.13
N PHE A 47 -4.05 2.79 -2.10
CA PHE A 47 -4.37 2.05 -0.89
C PHE A 47 -4.06 2.89 0.34
N ASP A 48 -4.80 2.74 1.43
CA ASP A 48 -4.52 3.45 2.67
C ASP A 48 -3.39 2.79 3.47
N ILE A 49 -3.11 3.30 4.68
CA ILE A 49 -2.07 2.77 5.58
C ILE A 49 -2.28 1.31 5.97
N ASP A 50 -3.54 0.85 6.02
CA ASP A 50 -3.93 -0.52 6.35
C ASP A 50 -3.98 -1.43 5.11
N GLY A 51 -3.76 -0.87 3.92
CA GLY A 51 -3.76 -1.59 2.66
C GLY A 51 -5.13 -1.69 1.99
N GLU A 52 -6.16 -1.05 2.53
CA GLU A 52 -7.50 -1.03 1.96
C GLU A 52 -7.56 -0.17 0.70
N VAL A 53 -8.43 -0.53 -0.23
CA VAL A 53 -8.53 0.15 -1.53
C VAL A 53 -9.19 1.52 -1.37
N ILE A 54 -8.44 2.58 -1.69
CA ILE A 54 -8.98 3.93 -1.84
C ILE A 54 -9.51 4.15 -3.27
N SER A 55 -8.73 3.72 -4.27
CA SER A 55 -9.06 3.92 -5.68
C SER A 55 -8.54 2.80 -6.57
N GLY A 56 -9.34 2.42 -7.57
CA GLY A 56 -9.03 1.37 -8.54
C GLY A 56 -7.94 1.77 -9.56
N PRO A 57 -7.53 0.85 -10.46
CA PRO A 57 -8.23 -0.36 -10.90
C PRO A 57 -8.17 -1.59 -9.98
N ALA A 58 -7.28 -1.64 -8.97
CA ALA A 58 -7.30 -2.73 -8.00
C ALA A 58 -8.64 -2.78 -7.25
N VAL A 59 -9.15 -4.00 -7.01
CA VAL A 59 -10.43 -4.23 -6.29
C VAL A 59 -10.25 -5.08 -5.04
N LYS A 60 -8.99 -5.38 -4.67
CA LYS A 60 -8.63 -6.16 -3.49
C LYS A 60 -7.64 -5.36 -2.64
N PRO A 61 -7.73 -5.44 -1.30
CA PRO A 61 -6.75 -4.84 -0.40
C PRO A 61 -5.39 -5.51 -0.53
N LEU A 62 -4.33 -4.81 -0.13
CA LEU A 62 -2.98 -5.36 -0.07
C LEU A 62 -2.90 -6.53 0.91
N ASP A 63 -1.92 -7.40 0.71
CA ASP A 63 -1.66 -8.46 1.68
C ASP A 63 -1.00 -7.84 2.92
N ASN A 64 -1.44 -8.23 4.11
CA ASN A 64 -0.79 -7.82 5.36
C ASN A 64 0.44 -8.69 5.65
N HIS A 65 1.40 -8.12 6.36
CA HIS A 65 2.56 -8.83 6.89
C HIS A 65 2.47 -9.06 8.41
#